data_AF-A0A512HBJ7-F1
#
_entry.id   AF-A0A512HBJ7-F1
#
_cell.length_a   1.000
_cell.length_b   1.000
_cell.length_c   1.000
_cell.angle_alpha   90.00
_cell.angle_beta   90.00
_cell.angle_gamma   90.00
#
_symmetry.space_group_name_H-M   'P 1'
#
loop_
_entity.id
_entity.type
_entity.pdbx_description
1 polymer ?
#
loop_
_entity_poly.entity_id
_entity_poly.type
_entity_poly.pdbx_seq_one_letter_code
_entity_poly.pdbx_strand_id
1 'polypeptide(L)'
;MSHDPDEFGTPGPSPSREGVGPAGRFSATEIGSSRTAPRLGNALTPPVLDCRTATQFTRHITSELEEQTRLALERYVGDIGADEVVDMARNLAQMRGRYLAQALAVGTNRQPPAREEIEELKGMREQIDELDLAFRAIRDAIAAEQVAVREIAAPQPLSARDPVLRHRPL
;
A
#
# COMPACT_ATOMS: atom_id res chain seq x y z
N MET A 1 -46.00 28.79 -26.89
CA MET A 1 -45.90 27.53 -26.13
C MET A 1 -44.62 27.62 -25.33
N SER A 2 -44.76 28.05 -24.09
CA SER A 2 -43.67 28.24 -23.12
C SER A 2 -43.33 26.90 -22.49
N HIS A 3 -42.05 26.54 -22.46
CA HIS A 3 -41.55 25.42 -21.67
C HIS A 3 -40.67 25.96 -20.56
N ASP A 4 -41.18 25.84 -19.33
CA ASP A 4 -40.44 25.99 -18.08
C ASP A 4 -39.44 24.83 -17.89
N PRO A 5 -38.19 25.10 -17.49
CA PRO A 5 -37.30 24.10 -16.94
C PRO A 5 -36.96 24.42 -15.48
N ASP A 6 -37.70 23.81 -14.55
CA ASP A 6 -37.32 23.75 -13.13
C ASP A 6 -37.55 22.32 -12.63
N GLU A 7 -36.47 21.66 -12.21
CA GLU A 7 -36.36 20.97 -10.92
C GLU A 7 -35.05 20.17 -10.85
N PHE A 8 -33.98 20.86 -10.44
CA PHE A 8 -32.80 20.23 -9.86
C PHE A 8 -33.11 19.83 -8.42
N GLY A 9 -33.34 18.53 -8.18
CA GLY A 9 -33.43 17.96 -6.84
C GLY A 9 -32.04 17.86 -6.19
N THR A 10 -31.78 18.68 -5.18
CA THR A 10 -30.57 18.62 -4.36
C THR A 10 -30.61 17.48 -3.33
N PRO A 11 -29.48 16.79 -3.06
CA PRO A 11 -29.41 15.69 -2.09
C PRO A 11 -29.49 16.17 -0.63
N GLY A 12 -30.25 15.46 0.19
CA GLY A 12 -30.50 15.77 1.60
C GLY A 12 -29.30 15.48 2.52
N PRO A 13 -29.16 16.23 3.63
CA PRO A 13 -28.15 15.95 4.65
C PRO A 13 -28.68 15.09 5.79
N SER A 14 -27.87 14.14 6.26
CA SER A 14 -27.89 13.53 7.60
C SER A 14 -26.54 12.86 7.85
N PRO A 15 -26.07 12.63 9.09
CA PRO A 15 -26.69 12.89 10.40
C PRO A 15 -25.82 13.67 11.41
N SER A 16 -26.48 14.36 12.35
CA SER A 16 -25.90 14.90 13.58
C SER A 16 -25.53 13.77 14.55
N ARG A 17 -24.31 13.80 15.07
CA ARG A 17 -23.82 12.85 16.09
C ARG A 17 -23.22 13.63 17.25
N GLU A 18 -24.07 14.01 18.21
CA GLU A 18 -23.63 14.58 19.49
C GLU A 18 -24.50 14.01 20.61
N GLY A 19 -23.85 13.55 21.68
CA GLY A 19 -24.50 12.94 22.83
C GLY A 19 -23.51 12.43 23.86
N VAL A 20 -22.71 13.36 24.39
CA VAL A 20 -21.79 13.17 25.53
C VAL A 20 -22.61 13.13 26.82
N GLY A 21 -22.47 12.06 27.61
CA GLY A 21 -22.89 12.02 29.02
C GLY A 21 -21.81 12.61 29.93
N PRO A 22 -22.15 13.11 31.13
CA PRO A 22 -21.63 12.42 32.31
C PRO A 22 -22.47 12.55 33.61
N ALA A 23 -21.98 11.83 34.63
CA ALA A 23 -22.08 12.11 36.08
C ALA A 23 -23.15 11.34 36.89
N GLY A 24 -22.88 10.06 37.13
CA GLY A 24 -23.36 9.35 38.31
C GLY A 24 -22.45 9.62 39.52
N ARG A 25 -22.99 10.33 40.51
CA ARG A 25 -22.37 10.68 41.79
C ARG A 25 -22.83 9.68 42.84
N PHE A 26 -21.94 8.83 43.35
CA PHE A 26 -22.21 8.00 44.53
C PHE A 26 -21.26 8.37 45.65
N SER A 27 -21.84 8.96 46.70
CA SER A 27 -21.26 9.07 48.03
C SER A 27 -21.43 7.74 48.76
N ALA A 28 -20.38 7.26 49.43
CA ALA A 28 -20.49 6.32 50.52
C ALA A 28 -19.56 6.77 51.66
N THR A 29 -20.14 6.74 52.84
CA THR A 29 -19.70 7.32 54.11
C THR A 29 -19.08 6.22 54.98
N GLU A 30 -17.96 6.55 55.64
CA GLU A 30 -17.36 5.95 56.87
C GLU A 30 -17.07 4.43 56.84
N ILE A 31 -16.19 3.80 57.62
CA ILE A 31 -15.89 3.83 59.05
C ILE A 31 -14.47 3.22 59.23
N GLY A 32 -13.72 3.68 60.22
CA GLY A 32 -12.32 3.31 60.45
C GLY A 32 -12.03 1.88 60.91
N SER A 33 -10.74 1.53 60.88
CA SER A 33 -10.10 0.60 61.81
C SER A 33 -8.59 0.64 61.62
N SER A 34 -7.90 1.18 62.62
CA SER A 34 -6.47 1.05 62.83
C SER A 34 -6.13 -0.42 63.10
N ARG A 35 -5.45 -1.09 62.16
CA ARG A 35 -4.73 -2.33 62.41
C ARG A 35 -3.31 -2.21 61.90
N THR A 36 -2.38 -2.03 62.83
CA THR A 36 -0.97 -2.39 62.66
C THR A 36 -0.86 -3.89 62.40
N ALA A 37 -0.39 -4.26 61.21
CA ALA A 37 0.02 -5.62 60.85
C ALA A 37 1.50 -5.62 60.41
N PRO A 38 2.24 -6.70 60.69
CA PRO A 38 3.70 -6.74 60.64
C PRO A 38 4.24 -6.83 59.21
N ARG A 39 5.40 -6.21 58.99
CA ARG A 39 6.21 -6.35 57.76
C ARG A 39 6.68 -7.80 57.62
N LEU A 40 6.05 -8.53 56.69
CA LEU A 40 6.58 -9.77 56.14
C LEU A 40 6.94 -9.52 54.67
N GLY A 41 8.23 -9.69 54.37
CA GLY A 41 8.76 -9.60 53.02
C GLY A 41 8.16 -10.69 52.13
N ASN A 42 7.53 -10.25 51.07
CA ASN A 42 7.63 -10.83 49.73
C ASN A 42 6.92 -9.83 48.82
N ALA A 43 7.69 -8.98 48.15
CA ALA A 43 7.19 -8.14 47.08
C ALA A 43 6.82 -9.07 45.92
N LEU A 44 5.62 -9.63 45.98
CA LEU A 44 4.86 -9.99 44.79
C LEU A 44 4.59 -8.68 44.08
N THR A 45 5.52 -8.25 43.24
CA THR A 45 5.26 -7.20 42.26
C THR A 45 4.01 -7.65 41.50
N PRO A 46 2.87 -6.94 41.60
CA PRO A 46 1.74 -7.26 40.73
C PRO A 46 2.25 -7.17 39.28
N PRO A 47 1.79 -8.04 38.36
CA PRO A 47 2.10 -7.85 36.95
C PRO A 47 1.65 -6.44 36.61
N VAL A 48 2.61 -5.56 36.35
CA VAL A 48 2.32 -4.24 35.82
C VAL A 48 1.73 -4.53 34.46
N LEU A 49 0.41 -4.51 34.38
CA LEU A 49 -0.27 -4.48 33.10
C LEU A 49 0.20 -3.18 32.45
N ASP A 50 1.07 -3.31 31.45
CA ASP A 50 1.49 -2.20 30.60
C ASP A 50 0.27 -1.72 29.82
N CYS A 51 -0.58 -0.94 30.50
CA CYS A 51 -1.76 -0.32 29.94
C CYS A 51 -1.30 0.78 28.99
N ARG A 52 -1.10 0.43 27.72
CA ARG A 52 -0.84 1.40 26.67
C ARG A 52 -2.11 2.19 26.38
N THR A 53 -1.97 3.50 26.18
CA THR A 53 -3.07 4.31 25.63
C THR A 53 -3.42 3.82 24.23
N ALA A 54 -4.66 4.04 23.77
CA ALA A 54 -5.09 3.62 22.43
C ALA A 54 -4.13 4.11 21.33
N THR A 55 -3.66 5.37 21.41
CA THR A 55 -2.71 5.94 20.46
C THR A 55 -1.34 5.25 20.51
N GLN A 56 -0.82 4.95 21.70
CA GLN A 56 0.45 4.20 21.85
C GLN A 56 0.32 2.78 21.29
N PHE A 57 -0.81 2.13 21.52
CA PHE A 57 -1.08 0.81 20.97
C PHE A 57 -1.17 0.85 19.44
N THR A 58 -1.89 1.79 18.85
CA THR A 58 -1.96 1.93 17.38
C THR A 58 -0.58 2.16 16.77
N ARG A 59 0.23 3.07 17.33
CA ARG A 59 1.60 3.30 16.86
C ARG A 59 2.46 2.03 16.95
N HIS A 60 2.34 1.29 18.04
CA HIS A 60 3.05 0.02 18.19
C HIS A 60 2.60 -1.01 17.15
N ILE A 61 1.30 -1.19 16.93
CA ILE A 61 0.80 -2.14 15.92
C ILE A 61 1.27 -1.77 14.51
N THR A 62 1.30 -0.47 14.16
CA THR A 62 1.87 -0.03 12.88
C THR A 62 3.34 -0.40 12.77
N SER A 63 4.14 -0.16 13.82
CA SER A 63 5.56 -0.52 13.83
C SER A 63 5.80 -2.03 13.75
N GLU A 64 5.01 -2.83 14.45
CA GLU A 64 5.07 -4.30 14.36
C GLU A 64 4.69 -4.78 12.97
N LEU A 65 3.65 -4.19 12.36
CA LEU A 65 3.23 -4.52 11.01
C LEU A 65 4.32 -4.20 10.00
N GLU A 66 4.94 -3.02 10.06
CA GLU A 66 6.05 -2.63 9.18
C GLU A 66 7.21 -3.62 9.27
N GLU A 67 7.59 -4.03 10.49
CA GLU A 67 8.66 -4.99 10.70
C GLU A 67 8.31 -6.39 10.17
N GLN A 68 7.08 -6.87 10.43
CA GLN A 68 6.62 -8.15 9.87
C GLN A 68 6.54 -8.11 8.35
N THR A 69 6.13 -6.99 7.76
CA THR A 69 6.13 -6.80 6.31
C THR A 69 7.54 -6.85 5.75
N ARG A 70 8.51 -6.17 6.38
CA ARG A 70 9.92 -6.21 5.97
C ARG A 70 10.48 -7.64 5.97
N LEU A 71 10.24 -8.39 7.04
CA LEU A 71 10.65 -9.79 7.15
C LEU A 71 9.96 -10.69 6.11
N ALA A 72 8.68 -10.44 5.83
CA ALA A 72 7.95 -11.17 4.80
C ALA A 72 8.51 -10.88 3.40
N LEU A 73 8.83 -9.62 3.08
CA LEU A 73 9.44 -9.22 1.82
C LEU A 73 10.80 -9.91 1.63
N GLU A 74 11.66 -9.90 2.64
CA GLU A 74 12.95 -10.62 2.61
C GLU A 74 12.76 -12.12 2.33
N ARG A 75 11.75 -12.74 2.95
CA ARG A 75 11.48 -14.18 2.83
C ARG A 75 10.90 -14.59 1.48
N TYR A 76 9.94 -13.83 0.96
CA TYR A 76 9.14 -14.24 -0.19
C TYR A 76 9.57 -13.59 -1.51
N VAL A 77 10.13 -12.38 -1.45
CA VAL A 77 10.54 -11.62 -2.63
C VAL A 77 12.05 -11.71 -2.83
N GLY A 78 12.84 -11.60 -1.76
CA GLY A 78 14.29 -11.49 -1.86
C GLY A 78 14.70 -10.22 -2.62
N ASP A 79 15.91 -10.20 -3.22
CA ASP A 79 16.26 -9.07 -4.08
C ASP A 79 15.55 -9.17 -5.44
N ILE A 80 15.17 -8.01 -5.97
CA ILE A 80 14.50 -7.88 -7.26
C ILE A 80 15.53 -7.49 -8.33
N GLY A 81 15.46 -8.09 -9.52
CA GLY A 81 16.26 -7.67 -10.68
C GLY A 81 15.76 -6.35 -11.26
N ALA A 82 16.67 -5.42 -11.57
CA ALA A 82 16.30 -4.15 -12.20
C ALA A 82 15.56 -4.35 -13.55
N ASP A 83 15.93 -5.40 -14.29
CA ASP A 83 15.28 -5.84 -15.52
C ASP A 83 13.84 -6.32 -15.29
N GLU A 84 13.57 -7.05 -14.21
CA GLU A 84 12.23 -7.53 -13.85
C GLU A 84 11.26 -6.36 -13.63
N VAL A 85 11.71 -5.31 -12.93
CA VAL A 85 10.91 -4.09 -12.70
C VAL A 85 10.65 -3.35 -14.03
N VAL A 86 11.68 -3.24 -14.87
CA VAL A 86 11.55 -2.60 -16.20
C VAL A 86 10.61 -3.39 -17.10
N ASP A 87 10.69 -4.70 -17.10
CA ASP A 87 9.84 -5.57 -17.93
C ASP A 87 8.38 -5.56 -17.44
N MET A 88 8.15 -5.49 -16.13
CA MET A 88 6.83 -5.27 -15.56
C MET A 88 6.24 -3.91 -16.02
N ALA A 89 7.04 -2.85 -15.98
CA ALA A 89 6.62 -1.52 -16.45
C ALA A 89 6.28 -1.53 -17.96
N ARG A 90 7.08 -2.21 -18.77
CA ARG A 90 6.85 -2.39 -20.21
C ARG A 90 5.55 -3.16 -20.47
N ASN A 91 5.32 -4.25 -19.74
CA ASN A 91 4.10 -5.05 -19.87
C ASN A 91 2.85 -4.21 -19.52
N LEU A 92 2.89 -3.47 -18.40
CA LEU A 92 1.80 -2.59 -18.01
C LEU A 92 1.51 -1.50 -19.07
N ALA A 93 2.55 -0.90 -19.65
CA ALA A 93 2.40 0.07 -20.74
C ALA A 93 1.75 -0.56 -21.99
N GLN A 94 2.14 -1.79 -22.36
CA GLN A 94 1.55 -2.51 -23.47
C GLN A 94 0.08 -2.85 -23.22
N MET A 95 -0.28 -3.31 -22.02
CA MET A 95 -1.67 -3.60 -21.65
C MET A 95 -2.53 -2.35 -21.74
N ARG A 96 -2.06 -1.21 -21.20
CA ARG A 96 -2.74 0.09 -21.33
C ARG A 96 -2.93 0.50 -22.79
N GLY A 97 -1.89 0.34 -23.62
CA GLY A 97 -1.97 0.62 -25.05
C GLY A 97 -3.03 -0.22 -25.75
N ARG A 98 -3.09 -1.53 -25.47
CA ARG A 98 -4.10 -2.44 -26.04
C ARG A 98 -5.51 -2.08 -25.58
N TYR A 99 -5.69 -1.81 -24.29
CA TYR A 99 -6.97 -1.38 -23.75
C TYR A 99 -7.49 -0.12 -24.44
N LEU A 100 -6.64 0.90 -24.59
CA LEU A 100 -7.02 2.14 -25.27
C LEU A 100 -7.36 1.89 -26.75
N ALA A 101 -6.57 1.07 -27.45
CA ALA A 101 -6.85 0.72 -28.83
C ALA A 101 -8.20 0.01 -28.98
N GLN A 102 -8.51 -0.96 -28.11
CA GLN A 102 -9.78 -1.69 -28.13
C GLN A 102 -10.96 -0.79 -27.74
N ALA A 103 -10.80 0.05 -26.71
CA ALA A 103 -11.83 0.99 -26.29
C ALA A 103 -12.17 2.00 -27.39
N LEU A 104 -11.16 2.49 -28.13
CA LEU A 104 -11.37 3.35 -29.30
C LEU A 104 -12.05 2.59 -30.44
N ALA A 105 -11.65 1.34 -30.72
CA ALA A 105 -12.29 0.52 -31.75
C ALA A 105 -13.79 0.30 -31.46
N VAL A 106 -14.13 -0.01 -30.21
CA VAL A 106 -15.52 -0.18 -29.76
C VAL A 106 -16.28 1.15 -29.80
N GLY A 107 -15.68 2.24 -29.29
CA GLY A 107 -16.34 3.55 -29.21
C GLY A 107 -16.50 4.30 -30.53
N THR A 108 -15.68 3.98 -31.54
CA THR A 108 -15.80 4.56 -32.90
C THR A 108 -16.74 3.76 -33.80
N ASN A 109 -17.15 2.57 -33.36
CA ASN A 109 -18.18 1.81 -34.05
C ASN A 109 -19.53 2.55 -33.93
N ARG A 110 -20.27 2.67 -35.04
CA ARG A 110 -21.57 3.38 -35.08
C ARG A 110 -22.71 2.56 -34.48
N GLN A 111 -22.43 1.31 -34.08
CA GLN A 111 -23.37 0.43 -33.41
C GLN A 111 -23.10 0.44 -31.90
N PRO A 112 -24.14 0.22 -31.07
CA PRO A 112 -23.95 -0.01 -29.65
C PRO A 112 -22.98 -1.19 -29.41
N PRO A 113 -22.06 -1.09 -28.42
CA PRO A 113 -21.15 -2.17 -28.10
C PRO A 113 -21.90 -3.45 -27.73
N ALA A 114 -21.40 -4.59 -28.20
CA ALA A 114 -21.87 -5.88 -27.76
C ALA A 114 -21.53 -6.11 -26.29
N ARG A 115 -22.28 -6.98 -25.62
CA ARG A 115 -22.04 -7.29 -24.20
C ARG A 115 -20.64 -7.89 -24.02
N GLU A 116 -20.23 -8.75 -24.94
CA GLU A 116 -18.93 -9.41 -24.96
C GLU A 116 -17.80 -8.38 -25.01
N GLU A 117 -17.90 -7.35 -25.87
CA GLU A 117 -16.91 -6.28 -25.99
C GLU A 117 -16.77 -5.48 -24.67
N ILE A 118 -17.90 -5.22 -23.99
CA ILE A 118 -17.90 -4.52 -22.71
C ILE A 118 -17.22 -5.38 -21.63
N GLU A 119 -17.52 -6.67 -21.56
CA GLU A 119 -16.92 -7.58 -20.58
C GLU A 119 -15.42 -7.76 -20.81
N GLU A 120 -14.97 -7.85 -22.07
CA GLU A 120 -13.54 -7.85 -22.41
C GLU A 120 -12.84 -6.57 -21.92
N LEU A 121 -13.42 -5.40 -22.20
CA LEU A 121 -12.85 -4.12 -21.76
C LEU A 121 -12.79 -4.01 -20.22
N LYS A 122 -13.80 -4.53 -19.51
CA LYS A 122 -13.78 -4.58 -18.04
C LYS A 122 -12.67 -5.49 -17.53
N GLY A 123 -12.55 -6.71 -18.09
CA GLY A 123 -11.52 -7.65 -17.70
C GLY A 123 -10.11 -7.09 -17.93
N MET A 124 -9.89 -6.42 -19.06
CA MET A 124 -8.62 -5.72 -19.31
C MET A 124 -8.35 -4.61 -18.29
N ARG A 125 -9.36 -3.79 -17.96
CA ARG A 125 -9.21 -2.72 -16.97
C ARG A 125 -8.85 -3.28 -15.59
N GLU A 126 -9.55 -4.31 -15.13
CA GLU A 126 -9.29 -4.94 -13.83
C GLU A 126 -7.87 -5.52 -13.74
N GLN A 127 -7.41 -6.19 -14.79
CA GLN A 127 -6.04 -6.69 -14.85
C GLN A 127 -5.00 -5.55 -14.82
N ILE A 128 -5.25 -4.46 -15.55
CA ILE A 128 -4.38 -3.28 -15.55
C ILE A 128 -4.32 -2.65 -14.15
N ASP A 129 -5.47 -2.53 -13.48
CA ASP A 129 -5.56 -1.91 -12.16
C ASP A 129 -4.81 -2.74 -11.11
N GLU A 130 -4.96 -4.06 -11.15
CA GLU A 130 -4.25 -4.97 -10.24
C GLU A 130 -2.72 -4.94 -10.48
N LEU A 131 -2.28 -4.99 -11.75
CA LEU A 131 -0.85 -4.90 -12.06
C LEU A 131 -0.27 -3.52 -11.72
N ASP A 132 -1.02 -2.44 -11.89
CA ASP A 132 -0.57 -1.10 -11.52
C ASP A 132 -0.45 -0.96 -9.99
N LEU A 133 -1.39 -1.54 -9.24
CA LEU A 133 -1.30 -1.58 -7.78
C LEU A 133 -0.07 -2.36 -7.32
N ALA A 134 0.17 -3.54 -7.90
CA ALA A 134 1.36 -4.35 -7.61
C ALA A 134 2.66 -3.60 -7.98
N PHE A 135 2.71 -2.98 -9.16
CA PHE A 135 3.88 -2.21 -9.61
C PHE A 135 4.18 -1.02 -8.68
N ARG A 136 3.14 -0.30 -8.23
CA ARG A 136 3.29 0.77 -7.24
C ARG A 136 3.81 0.25 -5.91
N ALA A 137 3.25 -0.86 -5.42
CA ALA A 137 3.72 -1.48 -4.17
C ALA A 137 5.20 -1.86 -4.24
N ILE A 138 5.65 -2.44 -5.37
CA ILE A 138 7.07 -2.76 -5.59
C ILE A 138 7.92 -1.49 -5.59
N ARG A 139 7.53 -0.46 -6.35
CA ARG A 139 8.26 0.81 -6.40
C ARG A 139 8.37 1.45 -5.02
N ASP A 140 7.28 1.44 -4.26
CA ASP A 140 7.23 2.05 -2.94
C ASP A 140 8.07 1.25 -1.94
N ALA A 141 8.09 -0.09 -2.03
CA ALA A 141 8.98 -0.95 -1.23
C ALA A 141 10.47 -0.72 -1.54
N ILE A 142 10.82 -0.54 -2.83
CA ILE A 142 12.17 -0.18 -3.25
C ILE A 142 12.54 1.21 -2.70
N ALA A 143 11.65 2.20 -2.84
CA ALA A 143 11.88 3.57 -2.37
C ALA A 143 12.02 3.66 -0.85
N ALA A 144 11.35 2.76 -0.11
CA ALA A 144 11.46 2.64 1.33
C ALA A 144 12.66 1.78 1.79
N GLU A 145 13.52 1.34 0.86
CA GLU A 145 14.67 0.46 1.12
C GLU A 145 14.28 -0.88 1.80
N GLN A 146 13.03 -1.31 1.65
CA GLN A 146 12.52 -2.58 2.20
C GLN A 146 12.92 -3.77 1.33
N VAL A 147 13.27 -3.51 0.06
CA VAL A 147 13.70 -4.51 -0.91
C VAL A 147 14.93 -4.00 -1.66
N ALA A 148 15.96 -4.83 -1.78
CA ALA A 148 17.15 -4.52 -2.55
C ALA A 148 16.93 -4.76 -4.05
N VAL A 149 17.52 -3.90 -4.89
CA VAL A 149 17.52 -4.05 -6.34
C VAL A 149 18.90 -4.48 -6.82
N ARG A 150 18.97 -5.60 -7.53
CA ARG A 150 20.20 -6.07 -8.16
C ARG A 150 20.35 -5.43 -9.54
N GLU A 151 21.43 -4.68 -9.73
CA GLU A 151 21.85 -4.28 -11.07
C GLU A 151 22.51 -5.45 -11.79
N ILE A 152 22.12 -5.70 -13.03
CA ILE A 152 22.89 -6.56 -13.92
C ILE A 152 24.12 -5.75 -14.32
N ALA A 153 25.27 -6.06 -13.72
CA ALA A 153 26.54 -5.58 -14.24
C ALA A 153 26.64 -6.01 -15.70
N ALA A 154 26.59 -5.05 -16.63
CA ALA A 154 26.77 -5.33 -18.04
C ALA A 154 28.07 -6.14 -18.21
N PRO A 155 28.10 -7.18 -19.08
CA PRO A 155 29.34 -7.86 -19.39
C PRO A 155 30.32 -6.80 -19.88
N GLN A 156 31.43 -6.60 -19.15
CA GLN A 156 32.43 -5.62 -19.55
C GLN A 156 32.82 -5.91 -21.00
N PRO A 157 32.81 -4.91 -21.90
CA PRO A 157 33.32 -5.14 -23.24
C PRO A 157 34.76 -5.61 -23.07
N LEU A 158 35.04 -6.83 -23.55
CA LEU A 158 36.40 -7.34 -23.66
C LEU A 158 37.21 -6.24 -24.33
N SER A 159 38.04 -5.56 -23.54
CA SER A 159 38.98 -4.55 -24.03
C SER A 159 39.73 -5.19 -25.19
N ALA A 160 39.39 -4.76 -26.40
CA ALA A 160 40.01 -5.22 -27.62
C ALA A 160 41.50 -4.88 -27.48
N ARG A 161 42.29 -5.89 -27.12
CA ARG A 161 43.74 -5.79 -27.01
C ARG A 161 44.27 -5.20 -28.32
N ASP A 162 45.08 -4.18 -28.15
CA ASP A 162 45.72 -3.34 -29.15
C ASP A 162 46.02 -4.02 -30.49
N PRO A 163 45.62 -3.43 -31.63
CA PRO A 163 46.28 -3.73 -32.88
C PRO A 163 47.69 -3.15 -32.82
N VAL A 164 48.67 -4.02 -32.58
CA VAL A 164 50.10 -3.74 -32.76
C VAL A 164 50.32 -3.36 -34.22
N LEU A 165 50.22 -2.07 -34.51
CA LEU A 165 50.73 -1.44 -35.71
C LEU A 165 51.96 -0.63 -35.34
N ARG A 166 52.96 -0.70 -36.23
CA ARG A 166 54.30 -0.05 -36.25
C ARG A 166 55.37 -1.04 -35.77
N HIS A 167 56.35 -1.43 -36.59
CA HIS A 167 57.20 -0.54 -37.37
C HIS A 167 57.74 -1.15 -38.69
N ARG A 168 57.84 -0.25 -39.68
CA ARG A 168 58.59 -0.29 -40.96
C ARG A 168 60.13 -0.31 -40.68
N PRO A 169 61.01 -0.78 -41.59
CA PRO A 169 61.68 0.14 -42.54
C PRO A 169 61.95 -0.49 -43.94
N LEU A 170 61.63 0.24 -45.02
CA LEU A 170 62.52 0.86 -46.03
C LEU A 170 63.18 -0.13 -47.01
#